data_AF-A0A1M6SKN6-F1
#
_entry.id   AF-A0A1M6SKN6-F1
#
_cell.length_a   1.000
_cell.length_b   1.000
_cell.length_c   1.000
_cell.angle_alpha   90.00
_cell.angle_beta   90.00
_cell.angle_gamma   90.00
#
_symmetry.space_group_name_H-M   'P 1'
#
loop_
_entity.id
_entity.type
_entity.pdbx_description
1 polymer ?
#
loop_
_entity_poly.entity_id
_entity_poly.type
_entity_poly.pdbx_seq_one_letter_code
_entity_poly.pdbx_strand_id
1 'polypeptide(L)'
;MNVFKTLAVMAFVVGFVACGGDNGSNANNDDPSSSSVAQDDDSCSKNSSSSEEAKSSSSSEAKSSSSTEVSSSSVETKDKSSSSVKPTSSAEAKDPQAESSGDACIGIAEAQCLSSESKSSSSVASSSSVIVSSSSQYKPYNHSRVFYSDSIHSGAYKQFTDARNGRKYYYLTINGRNNLKKFVPITVMAENLNIGVDVPGVEDQKDDSIIERYCYDDDTTKCDRYGGLYQWAEMMQLPSRCNTESCAELIKENHQGICPDGWRLLTYDDYEIIVNAKGNDAGVKGTRSEGFGGLNYSGFSLVGAGYNLEEGFVDLNESTCWHYPVESSDDPSIRSMSGLQMTSNTYNSIYPVRKTNGLSVRCVMVETEE
;
A
#
# COMPACT_ATOMS: atom_id res chain seq x y z
N MET A 1 -36.37 -37.78 -38.90
CA MET A 1 -36.19 -37.53 -40.34
C MET A 1 -35.21 -36.38 -40.51
N ASN A 2 -33.96 -36.68 -40.85
CA ASN A 2 -33.05 -35.69 -41.43
C ASN A 2 -33.43 -35.50 -42.91
N VAL A 3 -33.10 -34.35 -43.50
CA VAL A 3 -32.41 -34.21 -44.80
C VAL A 3 -32.28 -32.71 -45.17
N PHE A 4 -31.03 -32.28 -45.29
CA PHE A 4 -30.46 -31.22 -46.14
C PHE A 4 -31.29 -30.00 -46.58
N LYS A 5 -30.70 -28.81 -46.38
CA LYS A 5 -30.75 -27.72 -47.37
C LYS A 5 -29.34 -27.35 -47.82
N THR A 6 -29.20 -27.13 -49.12
CA THR A 6 -27.93 -27.03 -49.85
C THR A 6 -27.43 -25.59 -49.94
N LEU A 7 -26.12 -25.43 -50.18
CA LEU A 7 -25.41 -24.19 -50.45
C LEU A 7 -26.11 -23.26 -51.46
N ALA A 8 -25.92 -21.96 -51.26
CA ALA A 8 -25.84 -20.98 -52.35
C ALA A 8 -24.67 -20.02 -52.06
N VAL A 9 -23.70 -19.96 -52.99
CA VAL A 9 -22.58 -19.01 -52.97
C VAL A 9 -22.98 -17.78 -53.78
N MET A 10 -22.74 -16.58 -53.27
CA MET A 10 -22.76 -15.35 -54.06
C MET A 10 -21.48 -14.55 -53.84
N ALA A 11 -20.83 -14.18 -54.95
CA ALA A 11 -19.64 -13.35 -54.96
C ALA A 11 -20.00 -11.86 -54.87
N PHE A 12 -19.12 -11.06 -54.27
CA PHE A 12 -19.26 -9.62 -54.13
C PHE A 12 -18.13 -8.90 -54.88
N VAL A 13 -18.45 -8.21 -55.99
CA VAL A 13 -17.50 -7.35 -56.73
C VAL A 13 -18.23 -6.17 -57.36
N VAL A 14 -18.20 -5.01 -56.69
CA VAL A 14 -18.29 -3.62 -57.21
C VAL A 14 -17.73 -2.72 -56.09
N GLY A 15 -16.94 -1.66 -56.28
CA GLY A 15 -16.31 -1.08 -57.47
C GLY A 15 -15.65 0.26 -57.06
N PHE A 16 -14.57 0.67 -57.73
CA PHE A 16 -13.87 1.94 -57.43
C PHE A 16 -14.65 3.17 -57.94
N VAL A 17 -14.68 4.23 -57.13
CA VAL A 17 -14.93 5.62 -57.58
C VAL A 17 -13.91 6.53 -56.88
N ALA A 18 -13.39 7.52 -57.61
CA ALA A 18 -12.33 8.43 -57.18
C ALA A 18 -12.73 9.91 -57.35
N CYS A 19 -11.82 10.81 -56.95
CA CYS A 19 -11.90 12.29 -56.94
C CYS A 19 -12.76 12.90 -55.81
N GLY A 20 -12.30 13.93 -55.10
CA GLY A 20 -10.99 14.60 -55.12
C GLY A 20 -11.00 15.92 -54.31
N GLY A 21 -9.84 16.58 -54.15
CA GLY A 21 -9.75 17.94 -53.56
C GLY A 21 -8.46 18.22 -52.78
N ASP A 22 -7.57 19.02 -53.37
CA ASP A 22 -6.36 19.60 -52.73
C ASP A 22 -6.76 20.74 -51.73
N ASN A 23 -5.90 21.43 -50.97
CA ASN A 23 -4.44 21.63 -51.02
C ASN A 23 -3.94 22.23 -49.68
N GLY A 24 -2.65 22.13 -49.33
CA GLY A 24 -2.12 22.78 -48.10
C GLY A 24 -0.68 22.42 -47.69
N SER A 25 0.32 22.99 -48.36
CA SER A 25 1.75 22.71 -48.14
C SER A 25 2.40 23.55 -47.02
N ASN A 26 3.28 22.95 -46.19
CA ASN A 26 4.74 23.19 -46.31
C ASN A 26 5.63 22.44 -45.28
N ALA A 27 6.52 21.59 -45.80
CA ALA A 27 7.97 21.48 -45.56
C ALA A 27 8.63 21.72 -44.17
N ASN A 28 9.26 20.62 -43.69
CA ASN A 28 10.68 20.47 -43.30
C ASN A 28 11.18 20.76 -41.87
N ASN A 29 11.78 19.69 -41.30
CA ASN A 29 13.05 19.63 -40.53
C ASN A 29 13.08 20.34 -39.15
N ASP A 30 13.52 19.75 -38.04
CA ASP A 30 14.65 18.84 -37.79
C ASP A 30 14.43 18.02 -36.49
N ASP A 31 15.05 16.84 -36.39
CA ASP A 31 15.34 16.16 -35.11
C ASP A 31 16.38 16.97 -34.32
N PRO A 32 16.30 17.06 -32.98
CA PRO A 32 16.79 15.93 -32.19
C PRO A 32 16.09 15.66 -30.85
N SER A 33 15.97 14.37 -30.54
CA SER A 33 16.29 13.77 -29.22
C SER A 33 15.99 14.60 -27.96
N SER A 34 14.85 14.33 -27.34
CA SER A 34 14.71 14.48 -25.88
C SER A 34 13.84 13.37 -25.32
N SER A 35 14.41 12.66 -24.34
CA SER A 35 13.76 11.58 -23.60
C SER A 35 12.61 12.15 -22.74
N SER A 36 11.38 12.11 -23.27
CA SER A 36 10.19 12.25 -22.45
C SER A 36 10.00 10.97 -21.65
N VAL A 37 10.44 10.97 -20.39
CA VAL A 37 10.00 9.99 -19.40
C VAL A 37 8.49 10.06 -19.35
N ALA A 38 7.80 8.99 -19.74
CA ALA A 38 6.38 8.88 -19.51
C ALA A 38 6.19 8.76 -17.99
N GLN A 39 5.58 9.78 -17.38
CA GLN A 39 5.02 9.61 -16.05
C GLN A 39 3.81 8.69 -16.21
N ASP A 40 4.03 7.39 -15.99
CA ASP A 40 2.95 6.44 -15.82
C ASP A 40 2.20 6.80 -14.54
N ASP A 41 1.02 7.37 -14.71
CA ASP A 41 0.03 7.59 -13.67
C ASP A 41 -0.35 6.25 -13.00
N ASP A 42 0.41 5.83 -11.98
CA ASP A 42 0.14 4.57 -11.30
C ASP A 42 -1.19 4.66 -10.54
N SER A 43 -2.07 3.71 -10.83
CA SER A 43 -3.50 3.76 -10.51
C SER A 43 -3.81 3.68 -9.01
N CYS A 44 -2.86 3.20 -8.20
CA CYS A 44 -2.92 3.24 -6.74
C CYS A 44 -2.85 4.66 -6.17
N SER A 45 -2.12 5.56 -6.82
CA SER A 45 -1.75 6.89 -6.29
C SER A 45 -2.81 7.97 -6.53
N LYS A 46 -3.94 7.63 -7.19
CA LYS A 46 -4.96 8.61 -7.58
C LYS A 46 -5.92 8.95 -6.44
N ASN A 47 -5.51 9.92 -5.63
CA ASN A 47 -6.33 10.54 -4.60
C ASN A 47 -7.62 11.15 -5.21
N SER A 48 -8.76 10.49 -5.02
CA SER A 48 -9.99 10.78 -5.78
C SER A 48 -10.77 11.97 -5.20
N SER A 49 -10.31 13.19 -5.48
CA SER A 49 -11.05 14.42 -5.17
C SER A 49 -11.53 15.13 -6.45
N SER A 50 -12.76 14.87 -6.88
CA SER A 50 -13.61 15.83 -7.63
C SER A 50 -15.03 15.30 -7.80
N SER A 51 -15.95 15.92 -7.06
CA SER A 51 -17.38 15.91 -7.34
C SER A 51 -17.78 17.30 -7.84
N GLU A 52 -18.32 17.41 -9.04
CA GLU A 52 -19.27 18.46 -9.48
C GLU A 52 -20.07 17.87 -10.67
N GLU A 53 -21.37 17.63 -10.51
CA GLU A 53 -22.48 18.60 -10.65
C GLU A 53 -22.86 18.83 -12.13
N ALA A 54 -23.81 18.02 -12.60
CA ALA A 54 -24.44 18.19 -13.90
C ALA A 54 -25.53 19.28 -13.84
N LYS A 55 -25.22 20.48 -14.32
CA LYS A 55 -26.22 21.56 -14.49
C LYS A 55 -27.24 21.20 -15.58
N SER A 56 -28.51 21.10 -15.20
CA SER A 56 -29.63 21.38 -16.12
C SER A 56 -30.56 22.42 -15.49
N SER A 57 -30.82 23.49 -16.23
CA SER A 57 -31.49 24.70 -15.73
C SER A 57 -32.89 24.88 -16.29
N SER A 58 -33.86 25.25 -15.46
CA SER A 58 -35.08 25.94 -15.93
C SER A 58 -35.75 26.76 -14.81
N SER A 59 -35.82 28.10 -15.03
CA SER A 59 -36.97 29.01 -14.79
C SER A 59 -37.95 28.81 -13.61
N SER A 60 -38.48 29.82 -12.92
CA SER A 60 -38.27 31.30 -12.85
C SER A 60 -39.26 31.89 -11.82
N GLU A 61 -39.21 33.22 -11.59
CA GLU A 61 -40.25 34.09 -10.97
C GLU A 61 -40.26 34.35 -9.44
N ALA A 62 -39.58 35.45 -9.06
CA ALA A 62 -40.17 36.72 -8.58
C ALA A 62 -40.96 36.87 -7.24
N LYS A 63 -40.72 38.04 -6.60
CA LYS A 63 -41.41 38.72 -5.46
C LYS A 63 -41.14 38.13 -4.06
N SER A 64 -41.09 38.91 -2.97
CA SER A 64 -41.01 40.39 -2.75
C SER A 64 -40.82 40.68 -1.24
N SER A 65 -40.13 41.77 -0.87
CA SER A 65 -40.31 42.61 0.37
C SER A 65 -40.29 41.96 1.79
N SER A 66 -39.74 42.56 2.85
CA SER A 66 -39.04 43.85 3.07
C SER A 66 -38.48 43.92 4.51
N SER A 67 -37.66 44.95 4.83
CA SER A 67 -37.53 45.65 6.16
C SER A 67 -37.09 44.83 7.39
N THR A 68 -36.24 45.25 8.36
CA THR A 68 -35.55 46.50 8.77
C THR A 68 -34.63 46.13 9.97
N GLU A 69 -33.58 46.84 10.43
CA GLU A 69 -33.00 48.15 10.06
C GLU A 69 -31.44 48.17 10.23
N VAL A 70 -30.84 49.29 9.78
CA VAL A 70 -29.50 49.89 10.06
C VAL A 70 -29.16 50.16 11.56
N SER A 71 -27.97 50.61 12.04
CA SER A 71 -26.68 51.10 11.46
C SER A 71 -25.50 51.12 12.48
N SER A 72 -24.26 51.11 11.99
CA SER A 72 -23.20 52.16 12.06
C SER A 72 -23.09 53.09 13.31
N SER A 73 -21.94 53.62 13.80
CA SER A 73 -20.51 53.54 13.41
C SER A 73 -19.59 54.40 14.34
N SER A 74 -18.27 54.10 14.37
CA SER A 74 -17.11 55.05 14.45
C SER A 74 -16.63 55.78 15.75
N VAL A 75 -15.34 55.50 16.09
CA VAL A 75 -14.20 56.43 16.34
C VAL A 75 -13.99 57.16 17.71
N GLU A 76 -12.88 56.75 18.38
CA GLU A 76 -11.87 57.46 19.25
C GLU A 76 -12.26 58.49 20.36
N THR A 77 -11.52 58.75 21.46
CA THR A 77 -10.05 58.74 21.78
C THR A 77 -9.74 58.55 23.30
N LYS A 78 -8.52 58.05 23.64
CA LYS A 78 -7.69 58.29 24.87
C LYS A 78 -8.22 57.81 26.26
N ASP A 79 -7.40 57.44 27.27
CA ASP A 79 -5.93 57.52 27.50
C ASP A 79 -5.44 56.49 28.56
N LYS A 80 -4.16 56.02 28.49
CA LYS A 80 -3.26 55.51 29.58
C LYS A 80 -3.62 54.23 30.39
N SER A 81 -2.70 53.34 30.83
CA SER A 81 -1.22 53.25 30.76
C SER A 81 -0.69 51.80 30.95
N SER A 82 0.36 51.44 30.18
CA SER A 82 1.62 50.69 30.45
C SER A 82 1.72 49.59 31.57
N SER A 83 2.54 48.53 31.41
CA SER A 83 3.97 48.58 31.03
C SER A 83 4.57 47.28 30.47
N SER A 84 5.68 47.43 29.72
CA SER A 84 6.55 46.37 29.20
C SER A 84 8.01 46.74 29.48
N VAL A 85 8.92 45.76 29.60
CA VAL A 85 10.37 46.04 29.69
C VAL A 85 11.19 45.12 28.77
N LYS A 86 11.96 45.74 27.88
CA LYS A 86 13.20 45.27 27.25
C LYS A 86 14.10 46.49 27.09
N PRO A 87 15.43 46.35 27.16
CA PRO A 87 16.28 47.10 26.24
C PRO A 87 17.43 46.28 25.61
N THR A 88 18.25 46.97 24.81
CA THR A 88 19.16 46.45 23.78
C THR A 88 20.43 47.32 23.71
N SER A 89 21.61 46.73 23.46
CA SER A 89 22.72 47.25 22.61
C SER A 89 23.89 46.22 22.60
N SER A 90 24.68 45.90 21.56
CA SER A 90 25.06 46.43 20.23
C SER A 90 26.40 47.21 20.17
N ALA A 91 27.49 46.57 19.67
CA ALA A 91 28.51 47.14 18.74
C ALA A 91 29.70 46.19 18.40
N GLU A 92 29.87 45.92 17.10
CA GLU A 92 31.07 45.78 16.23
C GLU A 92 32.49 45.28 16.68
N ALA A 93 32.93 44.21 15.98
CA ALA A 93 34.18 44.03 15.22
C ALA A 93 35.60 44.29 15.78
N LYS A 94 36.43 43.22 15.87
CA LYS A 94 37.68 43.01 15.08
C LYS A 94 38.40 41.68 15.39
N ASP A 95 38.99 41.09 14.36
CA ASP A 95 40.09 40.10 14.42
C ASP A 95 41.44 40.88 14.34
N PRO A 96 42.58 40.41 14.90
CA PRO A 96 43.48 39.58 14.08
C PRO A 96 44.32 38.50 14.80
N GLN A 97 44.98 37.67 13.97
CA GLN A 97 45.93 36.57 14.24
C GLN A 97 47.24 36.92 14.99
N ALA A 98 47.99 35.84 15.30
CA ALA A 98 49.45 35.73 15.53
C ALA A 98 49.96 35.94 16.99
N GLU A 99 50.98 35.23 17.50
CA GLU A 99 51.85 34.19 16.91
C GLU A 99 52.55 33.29 17.97
N SER A 100 52.99 32.11 17.54
CA SER A 100 54.21 31.34 17.92
C SER A 100 54.78 31.33 19.37
N SER A 101 54.85 30.12 19.95
CA SER A 101 56.05 29.48 20.57
C SER A 101 55.61 28.12 21.17
N GLY A 102 56.25 26.96 20.98
CA GLY A 102 57.49 26.64 20.26
C GLY A 102 58.49 25.93 21.16
N ASP A 103 58.33 24.63 21.41
CA ASP A 103 59.47 23.75 21.74
C ASP A 103 59.16 22.24 21.58
N ALA A 104 60.17 21.42 21.26
CA ALA A 104 60.01 20.01 20.92
C ALA A 104 61.23 19.13 21.27
N CYS A 105 61.00 17.90 21.76
CA CYS A 105 61.92 16.74 21.85
C CYS A 105 61.04 15.48 22.03
N ILE A 106 60.91 14.51 21.10
CA ILE A 106 61.84 13.51 20.54
C ILE A 106 62.14 12.30 21.47
N GLY A 107 61.64 11.11 21.06
CA GLY A 107 62.21 9.77 21.36
C GLY A 107 61.86 9.11 22.71
N ILE A 108 61.89 7.77 22.89
CA ILE A 108 62.15 6.62 21.99
C ILE A 108 61.54 5.33 22.62
N ALA A 109 61.15 4.35 21.79
CA ALA A 109 61.18 2.89 21.99
C ALA A 109 60.18 2.15 22.94
N GLU A 110 59.88 0.92 22.51
CA GLU A 110 59.08 -0.14 23.15
C GLU A 110 59.85 -0.93 24.21
N ALA A 111 59.15 -1.59 25.14
CA ALA A 111 59.57 -2.89 25.71
C ALA A 111 58.39 -3.60 26.42
N GLN A 112 58.40 -4.94 26.40
CA GLN A 112 57.35 -5.79 26.97
C GLN A 112 57.71 -6.37 28.36
N CYS A 113 56.67 -6.74 29.11
CA CYS A 113 56.53 -7.97 29.92
C CYS A 113 57.33 -8.24 31.23
N LEU A 114 56.53 -8.60 32.25
CA LEU A 114 56.66 -9.71 33.23
C LEU A 114 57.63 -9.63 34.44
N SER A 115 57.03 -9.45 35.64
CA SER A 115 57.15 -10.35 36.83
C SER A 115 56.29 -9.79 37.99
N SER A 116 55.31 -10.49 38.54
CA SER A 116 55.40 -11.27 39.81
C SER A 116 56.37 -10.66 40.85
N GLU A 117 56.00 -10.35 42.11
CA GLU A 117 54.91 -10.91 42.91
C GLU A 117 54.55 -10.03 44.14
N SER A 118 53.35 -10.27 44.71
CA SER A 118 52.94 -9.96 46.11
C SER A 118 52.55 -8.53 46.56
N LYS A 119 51.24 -8.37 46.78
CA LYS A 119 50.55 -7.70 47.91
C LYS A 119 50.95 -6.26 48.30
N SER A 120 50.06 -5.31 47.97
CA SER A 120 49.37 -4.52 49.00
C SER A 120 48.04 -3.96 48.51
N SER A 121 47.12 -3.75 49.45
CA SER A 121 45.71 -3.40 49.21
C SER A 121 45.47 -1.89 49.14
N SER A 122 44.86 -1.41 48.06
CA SER A 122 44.00 -0.22 48.09
C SER A 122 42.98 -0.24 46.96
N SER A 123 41.75 0.15 47.29
CA SER A 123 40.57 0.10 46.44
C SER A 123 40.51 1.23 45.42
N VAL A 124 40.39 0.89 44.13
CA VAL A 124 39.66 1.71 43.15
C VAL A 124 38.77 0.81 42.30
N ALA A 125 37.45 0.97 42.44
CA ALA A 125 36.49 0.34 41.55
C ALA A 125 36.38 1.19 40.29
N SER A 126 36.97 0.74 39.18
CA SER A 126 36.70 1.34 37.87
C SER A 126 35.27 1.02 37.47
N SER A 127 34.36 1.97 37.71
CA SER A 127 32.99 1.94 37.22
C SER A 127 32.98 2.07 35.70
N SER A 128 33.27 0.99 34.99
CA SER A 128 32.95 0.82 33.58
C SER A 128 31.45 0.63 33.44
N SER A 129 30.68 1.70 33.65
CA SER A 129 29.28 1.79 33.28
C SER A 129 29.19 1.82 31.75
N VAL A 130 29.39 0.66 31.12
CA VAL A 130 28.76 0.37 29.84
C VAL A 130 27.26 0.57 30.07
N ILE A 131 26.75 1.71 29.58
CA ILE A 131 25.32 1.87 29.38
C ILE A 131 24.96 0.87 28.28
N VAL A 132 24.61 -0.34 28.71
CA VAL A 132 23.86 -1.28 27.88
C VAL A 132 22.60 -0.53 27.51
N SER A 133 22.56 -0.01 26.28
CA SER A 133 21.37 0.60 25.73
C SER A 133 20.27 -0.45 25.84
N SER A 134 19.28 -0.18 26.68
CA SER A 134 18.24 -1.13 27.03
C SER A 134 17.29 -1.29 25.85
N SER A 135 17.71 -2.06 24.84
CA SER A 135 16.84 -2.52 23.77
C SER A 135 15.79 -3.45 24.37
N SER A 136 14.67 -2.84 24.77
CA SER A 136 13.49 -3.57 25.20
C SER A 136 13.11 -4.53 24.08
N GLN A 137 13.09 -5.84 24.38
CA GLN A 137 12.73 -6.88 23.44
C GLN A 137 11.40 -6.54 22.76
N TYR A 138 11.36 -6.64 21.43
CA TYR A 138 10.14 -6.35 20.68
C TYR A 138 8.98 -7.19 21.19
N LYS A 139 7.84 -6.54 21.41
CA LYS A 139 6.59 -7.19 21.79
C LYS A 139 5.70 -7.28 20.55
N PRO A 140 5.37 -8.49 20.07
CA PRO A 140 4.50 -8.67 18.91
C PRO A 140 3.19 -7.91 18.99
N TYR A 141 2.71 -7.45 17.84
CA TYR A 141 1.45 -6.74 17.71
C TYR A 141 0.28 -7.64 18.13
N ASN A 142 -0.69 -7.07 18.85
CA ASN A 142 -1.92 -7.80 19.17
C ASN A 142 -2.94 -7.63 18.04
N HIS A 143 -2.97 -8.59 17.13
CA HIS A 143 -3.91 -8.65 16.00
C HIS A 143 -5.39 -8.64 16.41
N SER A 144 -5.73 -9.07 17.62
CA SER A 144 -7.12 -9.00 18.11
C SER A 144 -7.68 -7.57 18.21
N ARG A 145 -6.85 -6.54 18.03
CA ARG A 145 -7.22 -5.12 18.07
C ARG A 145 -7.87 -4.59 16.79
N VAL A 146 -7.71 -5.26 15.65
CA VAL A 146 -8.31 -4.82 14.36
C VAL A 146 -9.56 -5.61 13.98
N PHE A 147 -9.88 -6.66 14.75
CA PHE A 147 -10.99 -7.55 14.52
C PHE A 147 -12.28 -7.06 15.18
N TYR A 148 -13.42 -7.32 14.53
CA TYR A 148 -14.74 -7.01 15.07
C TYR A 148 -15.00 -7.72 16.40
N SER A 149 -15.41 -6.96 17.43
CA SER A 149 -15.57 -7.44 18.81
C SER A 149 -16.47 -8.66 18.90
N ASP A 150 -17.61 -8.63 18.23
CA ASP A 150 -18.67 -9.62 18.43
C ASP A 150 -18.30 -10.94 17.74
N SER A 151 -17.53 -10.87 16.65
CA SER A 151 -16.91 -12.03 15.99
C SER A 151 -15.79 -12.66 16.82
N ILE A 152 -15.11 -11.89 17.69
CA ILE A 152 -14.20 -12.47 18.71
C ILE A 152 -15.01 -13.17 19.80
N HIS A 153 -15.98 -12.48 20.41
CA HIS A 153 -16.73 -13.03 21.56
C HIS A 153 -17.60 -14.25 21.21
N SER A 154 -18.08 -14.33 19.96
CA SER A 154 -18.80 -15.51 19.45
C SER A 154 -17.88 -16.67 19.03
N GLY A 155 -16.56 -16.49 19.03
CA GLY A 155 -15.60 -17.50 18.57
C GLY A 155 -15.61 -17.74 17.06
N ALA A 156 -16.11 -16.77 16.26
CA ALA A 156 -16.16 -16.88 14.81
C ALA A 156 -14.76 -16.85 14.18
N TYR A 157 -13.83 -16.07 14.74
CA TYR A 157 -12.42 -16.15 14.36
C TYR A 157 -11.76 -17.39 14.98
N LYS A 158 -11.19 -18.21 14.10
CA LYS A 158 -10.33 -19.34 14.42
C LYS A 158 -8.87 -18.95 14.17
N GLN A 159 -7.93 -19.76 14.64
CA GLN A 159 -6.51 -19.63 14.34
C GLN A 159 -5.97 -20.91 13.71
N PHE A 160 -5.03 -20.78 12.78
CA PHE A 160 -4.12 -21.85 12.39
C PHE A 160 -2.68 -21.37 12.56
N THR A 161 -1.70 -22.28 12.48
CA THR A 161 -0.27 -21.94 12.47
C THR A 161 0.29 -22.30 11.11
N ASP A 162 0.92 -21.34 10.43
CA ASP A 162 1.65 -21.61 9.18
C ASP A 162 2.94 -22.36 9.52
N ALA A 163 3.07 -23.58 9.01
CA ALA A 163 4.21 -24.45 9.31
C ALA A 163 5.55 -23.90 8.78
N ARG A 164 5.52 -22.97 7.82
CA ARG A 164 6.71 -22.44 7.13
C ARG A 164 7.48 -21.42 7.98
N ASN A 165 6.80 -20.70 8.88
CA ASN A 165 7.42 -19.72 9.77
C ASN A 165 6.92 -19.76 11.23
N GLY A 166 5.99 -20.65 11.57
CA GLY A 166 5.39 -20.75 12.91
C GLY A 166 4.45 -19.59 13.29
N ARG A 167 4.14 -18.67 12.36
CA ARG A 167 3.20 -17.57 12.60
C ARG A 167 1.79 -18.11 12.75
N LYS A 168 1.06 -17.61 13.74
CA LYS A 168 -0.37 -17.84 13.89
C LYS A 168 -1.12 -16.79 13.12
N TYR A 169 -2.09 -17.21 12.32
CA TYR A 169 -2.99 -16.32 11.61
C TYR A 169 -4.43 -16.59 12.03
N TYR A 170 -5.18 -15.52 12.22
CA TYR A 170 -6.62 -15.60 12.39
C TYR A 170 -7.33 -15.74 11.03
N TYR A 171 -8.41 -16.50 11.02
CA TYR A 171 -9.28 -16.70 9.86
C TYR A 171 -10.73 -16.89 10.31
N LEU A 172 -11.68 -16.70 9.40
CA LEU A 172 -13.11 -16.91 9.67
C LEU A 172 -13.84 -17.40 8.42
N THR A 173 -14.99 -18.02 8.62
CA THR A 173 -15.92 -18.37 7.54
C THR A 173 -17.01 -17.29 7.45
N ILE A 174 -16.99 -16.53 6.35
CA ILE A 174 -17.99 -15.51 6.02
C ILE A 174 -19.05 -16.18 5.14
N ASN A 175 -20.33 -15.87 5.34
CA ASN A 175 -21.39 -16.32 4.44
C ASN A 175 -21.96 -15.10 3.71
N GLY A 176 -21.74 -15.01 2.40
CA GLY A 176 -22.04 -13.83 1.60
C GLY A 176 -22.65 -14.17 0.24
N ARG A 177 -23.15 -13.15 -0.48
CA ARG A 177 -23.78 -13.38 -1.79
C ARG A 177 -22.74 -13.36 -2.91
N ASN A 178 -22.73 -14.41 -3.73
CA ASN A 178 -21.97 -14.43 -4.98
C ASN A 178 -22.65 -13.59 -6.10
N ASN A 179 -22.04 -13.58 -7.28
CA ASN A 179 -22.56 -12.95 -8.50
C ASN A 179 -23.99 -13.39 -8.85
N LEU A 180 -24.34 -14.68 -8.65
CA LEU A 180 -25.69 -15.25 -8.82
C LEU A 180 -26.67 -14.90 -7.66
N LYS A 181 -26.27 -14.02 -6.74
CA LYS A 181 -26.99 -13.58 -5.54
C LYS A 181 -27.38 -14.71 -4.57
N LYS A 182 -26.74 -15.88 -4.69
CA LYS A 182 -26.86 -17.00 -3.75
C LYS A 182 -25.91 -16.80 -2.59
N PHE A 183 -26.36 -17.14 -1.39
CA PHE A 183 -25.49 -17.18 -0.21
C PHE A 183 -24.58 -18.40 -0.30
N VAL A 184 -23.27 -18.16 -0.22
CA VAL A 184 -22.20 -19.17 -0.20
C VAL A 184 -21.27 -18.88 0.99
N PRO A 185 -20.74 -19.91 1.66
CA PRO A 185 -19.64 -19.74 2.59
C PRO A 185 -18.35 -19.37 1.83
N ILE A 186 -17.44 -18.70 2.52
CA ILE A 186 -16.05 -18.52 2.10
C ILE A 186 -15.19 -18.45 3.37
N THR A 187 -14.11 -19.23 3.43
CA THR A 187 -13.19 -19.23 4.58
C THR A 187 -11.93 -18.46 4.22
N VAL A 188 -11.67 -17.34 4.90
CA VAL A 188 -10.65 -16.35 4.50
C VAL A 188 -9.79 -15.92 5.69
N MET A 189 -8.52 -15.61 5.44
CA MET A 189 -7.62 -15.02 6.44
C MET A 189 -8.10 -13.61 6.85
N ALA A 190 -8.13 -13.36 8.16
CA ALA A 190 -8.46 -12.07 8.78
C ALA A 190 -7.25 -11.13 8.89
N GLU A 191 -6.05 -11.66 8.66
CA GLU A 191 -4.79 -10.93 8.56
C GLU A 191 -4.22 -11.01 7.14
N ASN A 192 -3.40 -10.03 6.77
CA ASN A 192 -2.56 -10.10 5.58
C ASN A 192 -1.45 -11.15 5.81
N LEU A 193 -1.04 -11.85 4.76
CA LEU A 193 0.03 -12.84 4.82
C LEU A 193 1.37 -12.16 5.15
N ASN A 194 2.21 -12.83 5.95
CA ASN A 194 3.55 -12.39 6.34
C ASN A 194 4.50 -13.59 6.38
N ILE A 195 5.00 -13.98 5.21
CA ILE A 195 5.93 -15.08 4.96
C ILE A 195 7.11 -14.58 4.11
N GLY A 196 8.23 -15.31 4.08
CA GLY A 196 9.41 -14.98 3.27
C GLY A 196 10.55 -14.29 4.03
N VAL A 197 11.61 -14.00 3.28
CA VAL A 197 12.83 -13.28 3.70
C VAL A 197 12.65 -11.79 3.39
N ASP A 198 13.15 -10.93 4.27
CA ASP A 198 13.06 -9.47 4.07
C ASP A 198 14.03 -8.99 2.98
N VAL A 199 13.50 -8.27 1.99
CA VAL A 199 14.24 -7.59 0.92
C VAL A 199 14.02 -6.08 1.07
N PRO A 200 15.02 -5.21 0.79
CA PRO A 200 14.81 -3.77 0.79
C PRO A 200 13.75 -3.35 -0.23
N GLY A 201 12.85 -2.43 0.12
CA GLY A 201 11.77 -1.95 -0.76
C GLY A 201 12.24 -1.33 -2.08
N VAL A 202 13.52 -0.97 -2.18
CA VAL A 202 14.16 -0.42 -3.40
C VAL A 202 14.72 -1.49 -4.35
N GLU A 203 14.64 -2.78 -4.01
CA GLU A 203 15.08 -3.89 -4.85
C GLU A 203 13.91 -4.77 -5.31
N ASP A 204 13.97 -5.33 -6.53
CA ASP A 204 12.98 -6.32 -7.00
C ASP A 204 13.11 -7.66 -6.28
N GLN A 205 11.94 -8.31 -6.08
CA GLN A 205 11.83 -9.71 -5.65
C GLN A 205 12.11 -10.61 -6.87
N LYS A 206 13.25 -11.30 -6.83
CA LYS A 206 13.90 -11.94 -7.99
C LYS A 206 14.57 -13.28 -7.70
N ASP A 207 14.67 -13.70 -6.44
CA ASP A 207 15.21 -15.03 -6.11
C ASP A 207 14.08 -16.07 -6.09
N ASP A 208 13.77 -16.58 -7.28
CA ASP A 208 12.75 -17.63 -7.52
C ASP A 208 12.93 -18.92 -6.67
N SER A 209 14.03 -19.07 -5.91
CA SER A 209 14.30 -20.22 -5.03
C SER A 209 13.83 -20.05 -3.59
N ILE A 210 13.49 -18.84 -3.17
CA ILE A 210 12.97 -18.51 -1.85
C ILE A 210 11.65 -17.74 -1.97
N ILE A 211 10.97 -17.50 -0.84
CA ILE A 211 9.88 -16.53 -0.78
C ILE A 211 10.49 -15.23 -0.24
N GLU A 212 10.26 -14.13 -0.94
CA GLU A 212 10.74 -12.79 -0.59
C GLU A 212 9.58 -11.90 -0.14
N ARG A 213 9.82 -10.91 0.72
CA ARG A 213 8.82 -9.89 1.08
C ARG A 213 9.46 -8.54 1.29
N TYR A 214 8.67 -7.48 1.08
CA TYR A 214 8.96 -6.18 1.67
C TYR A 214 8.23 -6.02 2.99
N CYS A 215 8.88 -5.35 3.94
CA CYS A 215 8.22 -4.73 5.06
C CYS A 215 8.13 -3.23 4.80
N TYR A 216 6.99 -2.61 5.14
CA TYR A 216 6.83 -1.16 4.97
C TYR A 216 7.94 -0.40 5.72
N ASP A 217 8.57 0.58 5.09
CA ASP A 217 9.77 1.29 5.57
C ASP A 217 10.98 0.38 5.91
N ASP A 218 11.06 -0.82 5.33
CA ASP A 218 12.02 -1.89 5.68
C ASP A 218 11.99 -2.29 7.18
N ASP A 219 10.89 -2.00 7.88
CA ASP A 219 10.70 -2.22 9.31
C ASP A 219 9.85 -3.48 9.56
N THR A 220 10.50 -4.54 10.04
CA THR A 220 9.86 -5.82 10.38
C THR A 220 8.70 -5.71 11.39
N THR A 221 8.64 -4.64 12.19
CA THR A 221 7.51 -4.37 13.09
C THR A 221 6.26 -3.88 12.35
N LYS A 222 6.42 -3.32 11.14
CA LYS A 222 5.31 -3.04 10.21
C LYS A 222 4.82 -4.35 9.57
N CYS A 223 5.73 -5.23 9.13
CA CYS A 223 5.36 -6.57 8.67
C CYS A 223 4.56 -7.34 9.72
N ASP A 224 4.99 -7.31 10.99
CA ASP A 224 4.25 -7.98 12.06
C ASP A 224 2.81 -7.49 12.13
N ARG A 225 2.59 -6.17 12.05
CA ARG A 225 1.28 -5.52 12.21
C ARG A 225 0.38 -5.56 10.97
N TYR A 226 0.94 -5.33 9.78
CA TYR A 226 0.20 -5.08 8.54
C TYR A 226 0.34 -6.18 7.49
N GLY A 227 1.20 -7.19 7.70
CA GLY A 227 1.55 -8.17 6.68
C GLY A 227 2.77 -7.77 5.85
N GLY A 228 3.27 -8.71 5.05
CA GLY A 228 4.28 -8.44 4.03
C GLY A 228 3.66 -7.86 2.76
N LEU A 229 4.49 -7.21 1.95
CA LEU A 229 4.15 -6.72 0.62
C LEU A 229 4.93 -7.50 -0.45
N TYR A 230 4.25 -7.87 -1.53
CA TYR A 230 4.74 -8.82 -2.54
C TYR A 230 4.48 -8.29 -3.94
N GLN A 231 5.48 -8.40 -4.83
CA GLN A 231 5.29 -8.21 -6.27
C GLN A 231 4.39 -9.32 -6.82
N TRP A 232 3.82 -9.14 -8.01
CA TRP A 232 2.81 -10.06 -8.55
C TRP A 232 3.37 -11.46 -8.82
N ALA A 233 4.55 -11.56 -9.45
CA ALA A 233 5.20 -12.86 -9.69
C ALA A 233 5.49 -13.60 -8.37
N GLU A 234 6.01 -12.87 -7.37
CA GLU A 234 6.27 -13.40 -6.03
C GLU A 234 4.99 -13.90 -5.35
N MET A 235 3.93 -13.08 -5.29
CA MET A 235 2.62 -13.50 -4.77
C MET A 235 2.12 -14.78 -5.46
N MET A 236 2.27 -14.86 -6.79
CA MET A 236 1.85 -16.00 -7.60
C MET A 236 2.77 -17.21 -7.47
N GLN A 237 3.92 -17.11 -6.77
CA GLN A 237 4.96 -18.14 -6.74
C GLN A 237 5.39 -18.55 -8.16
N LEU A 238 5.52 -17.55 -9.04
CA LEU A 238 5.97 -17.69 -10.43
C LEU A 238 7.35 -17.04 -10.63
N PRO A 239 8.15 -17.47 -11.61
CA PRO A 239 9.48 -16.90 -11.83
C PRO A 239 9.39 -15.39 -12.08
N SER A 240 10.24 -14.62 -11.42
CA SER A 240 10.26 -13.14 -11.36
C SER A 240 10.13 -12.41 -12.69
N ARG A 241 10.64 -12.99 -13.78
CA ARG A 241 10.41 -12.54 -15.17
C ARG A 241 8.92 -12.27 -15.49
N CYS A 242 7.99 -12.95 -14.83
CA CYS A 242 6.55 -12.77 -14.98
C CYS A 242 6.05 -11.37 -14.57
N ASN A 243 6.89 -10.55 -13.92
CA ASN A 243 6.62 -9.13 -13.71
C ASN A 243 6.80 -8.28 -14.98
N THR A 244 7.50 -8.80 -16.01
CA THR A 244 7.81 -8.11 -17.27
C THR A 244 7.29 -8.80 -18.53
N GLU A 245 6.85 -10.05 -18.43
CA GLU A 245 6.18 -10.80 -19.51
C GLU A 245 4.87 -11.46 -19.04
N SER A 246 4.00 -11.83 -20.00
CA SER A 246 2.79 -12.58 -19.67
C SER A 246 3.14 -14.02 -19.29
N CYS A 247 2.56 -14.48 -18.19
CA CYS A 247 2.69 -15.84 -17.67
C CYS A 247 1.32 -16.51 -17.52
N ALA A 248 0.32 -16.10 -18.31
CA ALA A 248 -1.05 -16.63 -18.27
C ALA A 248 -1.14 -18.16 -18.32
N GLU A 249 -0.23 -18.82 -19.05
CA GLU A 249 -0.12 -20.28 -19.17
C GLU A 249 0.31 -21.01 -17.86
N LEU A 250 0.91 -20.28 -16.92
CA LEU A 250 1.31 -20.80 -15.61
C LEU A 250 0.23 -20.58 -14.55
N ILE A 251 -0.73 -19.69 -14.81
CA ILE A 251 -1.88 -19.44 -13.94
C ILE A 251 -2.80 -20.67 -13.96
N LYS A 252 -3.33 -21.01 -12.79
CA LYS A 252 -4.19 -22.19 -12.60
C LYS A 252 -5.50 -21.76 -11.98
N GLU A 253 -6.57 -22.50 -12.24
CA GLU A 253 -7.76 -22.40 -11.42
C GLU A 253 -7.39 -22.67 -9.95
N ASN A 254 -7.99 -21.92 -9.01
CA ASN A 254 -7.67 -21.99 -7.59
C ASN A 254 -6.18 -21.80 -7.27
N HIS A 255 -5.48 -20.89 -7.98
CA HIS A 255 -4.04 -20.68 -7.87
C HIS A 255 -3.55 -20.48 -6.42
N GLN A 256 -2.65 -21.35 -5.96
CA GLN A 256 -2.13 -21.33 -4.60
C GLN A 256 -1.26 -20.09 -4.33
N GLY A 257 -0.31 -19.80 -5.22
CA GLY A 257 0.72 -18.79 -4.98
C GLY A 257 1.48 -19.05 -3.67
N ILE A 258 1.85 -17.98 -2.97
CA ILE A 258 2.52 -18.07 -1.65
C ILE A 258 1.58 -18.44 -0.49
N CYS A 259 0.29 -18.73 -0.75
CA CYS A 259 -0.62 -19.16 0.31
C CYS A 259 -0.25 -20.56 0.86
N PRO A 260 -0.52 -20.85 2.14
CA PRO A 260 -0.23 -22.17 2.73
C PRO A 260 -1.02 -23.29 2.04
N ASP A 261 -0.58 -24.54 2.22
CA ASP A 261 -1.28 -25.70 1.67
C ASP A 261 -2.75 -25.76 2.13
N GLY A 262 -3.65 -26.07 1.20
CA GLY A 262 -5.10 -26.00 1.40
C GLY A 262 -5.69 -24.58 1.28
N TRP A 263 -4.87 -23.57 1.00
CA TRP A 263 -5.31 -22.20 0.70
C TRP A 263 -4.92 -21.80 -0.73
N ARG A 264 -5.58 -20.77 -1.23
CA ARG A 264 -5.35 -20.13 -2.52
C ARG A 264 -5.41 -18.62 -2.41
N LEU A 265 -4.92 -17.92 -3.42
CA LEU A 265 -5.02 -16.47 -3.51
C LEU A 265 -6.48 -16.00 -3.55
N LEU A 266 -6.75 -14.86 -2.92
CA LEU A 266 -8.03 -14.15 -2.98
C LEU A 266 -8.30 -13.69 -4.42
N THR A 267 -9.48 -13.98 -4.96
CA THR A 267 -9.97 -13.48 -6.25
C THR A 267 -10.94 -12.31 -6.07
N TYR A 268 -11.31 -11.65 -7.17
CA TYR A 268 -12.32 -10.60 -7.16
C TYR A 268 -13.69 -11.13 -6.69
N ASP A 269 -14.11 -12.31 -7.17
CA ASP A 269 -15.41 -12.90 -6.81
C ASP A 269 -15.47 -13.27 -5.31
N ASP A 270 -14.34 -13.71 -4.73
CA ASP A 270 -14.22 -13.93 -3.29
C ASP A 270 -14.42 -12.62 -2.51
N TYR A 271 -13.78 -11.54 -2.95
CA TYR A 271 -13.91 -10.24 -2.30
C TYR A 271 -15.34 -9.67 -2.45
N GLU A 272 -16.01 -9.89 -3.58
CA GLU A 272 -17.44 -9.59 -3.73
C GLU A 272 -18.31 -10.38 -2.74
N ILE A 273 -18.06 -11.67 -2.51
CA ILE A 273 -18.77 -12.46 -1.48
C ILE A 273 -18.56 -11.84 -0.10
N ILE A 274 -17.33 -11.42 0.22
CA ILE A 274 -16.95 -10.79 1.50
C ILE A 274 -17.62 -9.41 1.68
N VAL A 275 -17.69 -8.60 0.62
CA VAL A 275 -18.40 -7.32 0.60
C VAL A 275 -19.90 -7.55 0.81
N ASN A 276 -20.48 -8.57 0.18
CA ASN A 276 -21.89 -8.94 0.28
C ASN A 276 -22.19 -9.93 1.42
N ALA A 277 -21.40 -9.91 2.51
CA ALA A 277 -21.58 -10.76 3.69
C ALA A 277 -22.95 -10.58 4.34
N LYS A 278 -23.52 -11.67 4.88
CA LYS A 278 -24.77 -11.65 5.65
C LYS A 278 -24.58 -10.82 6.92
N GLY A 279 -25.27 -9.69 7.00
CA GLY A 279 -25.15 -8.73 8.11
C GLY A 279 -24.26 -7.53 7.80
N ASN A 280 -23.55 -7.52 6.66
CA ASN A 280 -22.86 -6.34 6.16
C ASN A 280 -23.78 -5.53 5.22
N ASP A 281 -24.42 -4.50 5.76
CA ASP A 281 -25.18 -3.49 5.00
C ASP A 281 -24.32 -2.27 4.59
N ALA A 282 -23.07 -2.20 5.07
CA ALA A 282 -22.14 -1.10 4.84
C ALA A 282 -21.20 -1.32 3.62
N GLY A 283 -21.38 -2.40 2.86
CA GLY A 283 -20.56 -2.73 1.69
C GLY A 283 -19.06 -2.79 2.03
N VAL A 284 -18.21 -2.16 1.23
CA VAL A 284 -16.75 -2.14 1.48
C VAL A 284 -16.35 -1.42 2.77
N LYS A 285 -17.18 -0.52 3.31
CA LYS A 285 -16.89 0.05 4.64
C LYS A 285 -16.99 -1.01 5.74
N GLY A 286 -17.84 -2.01 5.56
CA GLY A 286 -17.96 -3.15 6.47
C GLY A 286 -16.90 -4.23 6.30
N THR A 287 -16.03 -4.18 5.28
CA THR A 287 -14.87 -5.10 5.16
C THR A 287 -13.61 -4.55 5.83
N ARG A 288 -13.54 -3.23 6.02
CA ARG A 288 -12.45 -2.51 6.67
C ARG A 288 -12.53 -2.58 8.20
N SER A 289 -11.37 -2.71 8.84
CA SER A 289 -11.21 -2.56 10.28
C SER A 289 -11.54 -1.14 10.75
N GLU A 290 -11.94 -0.98 12.01
CA GLU A 290 -12.28 0.34 12.59
C GLU A 290 -11.10 1.32 12.54
N GLY A 291 -9.89 0.81 12.82
CA GLY A 291 -8.63 1.57 12.69
C GLY A 291 -8.28 1.98 11.26
N PHE A 292 -9.05 1.54 10.27
CA PHE A 292 -8.93 1.90 8.86
C PHE A 292 -10.22 2.56 8.32
N GLY A 293 -10.94 3.28 9.18
CA GLY A 293 -12.17 4.01 8.85
C GLY A 293 -13.38 3.14 8.52
N GLY A 294 -13.28 1.84 8.77
CA GLY A 294 -14.32 0.85 8.51
C GLY A 294 -15.30 0.63 9.67
N LEU A 295 -16.18 -0.35 9.49
CA LEU A 295 -17.13 -0.84 10.49
C LEU A 295 -16.95 -2.34 10.77
N ASN A 296 -16.16 -3.05 9.96
CA ASN A 296 -15.83 -4.46 10.09
C ASN A 296 -17.00 -5.45 10.25
N TYR A 297 -18.20 -5.10 9.77
CA TYR A 297 -19.41 -5.93 9.84
C TYR A 297 -19.29 -7.30 9.13
N SER A 298 -18.39 -7.45 8.14
CA SER A 298 -18.11 -8.77 7.55
C SER A 298 -17.10 -9.60 8.37
N GLY A 299 -16.37 -8.99 9.29
CA GLY A 299 -15.24 -9.58 10.02
C GLY A 299 -13.95 -9.73 9.21
N PHE A 300 -13.91 -9.32 7.94
CA PHE A 300 -12.72 -9.47 7.09
C PHE A 300 -11.49 -8.68 7.60
N SER A 301 -11.72 -7.61 8.35
CA SER A 301 -10.67 -6.87 9.06
C SER A 301 -9.55 -6.34 8.17
N LEU A 302 -9.92 -5.73 7.03
CA LEU A 302 -8.95 -5.10 6.13
C LEU A 302 -8.27 -3.91 6.83
N VAL A 303 -6.94 -3.83 6.72
CA VAL A 303 -6.09 -2.80 7.33
C VAL A 303 -5.41 -1.97 6.25
N GLY A 304 -5.17 -0.69 6.51
CA GLY A 304 -4.41 0.19 5.62
C GLY A 304 -2.93 -0.12 5.67
N ALA A 305 -2.48 -1.13 4.91
CA ALA A 305 -1.09 -1.58 4.89
C ALA A 305 -0.15 -0.68 4.07
N GLY A 306 -0.70 0.31 3.35
CA GLY A 306 0.03 1.01 2.30
C GLY A 306 0.38 0.07 1.14
N TYR A 307 1.39 0.45 0.37
CA TYR A 307 1.95 -0.34 -0.73
C TYR A 307 3.37 0.16 -1.06
N ASN A 308 4.15 -0.64 -1.79
CA ASN A 308 5.47 -0.29 -2.30
C ASN A 308 5.39 -0.06 -3.82
N LEU A 309 5.83 1.11 -4.30
CA LEU A 309 5.94 1.47 -5.71
C LEU A 309 7.41 1.59 -6.13
N GLU A 310 7.66 1.84 -7.42
CA GLU A 310 8.98 2.25 -7.93
C GLU A 310 9.53 3.51 -7.23
N GLU A 311 8.65 4.40 -6.75
CA GLU A 311 9.00 5.60 -5.97
C GLU A 311 9.15 5.33 -4.45
N GLY A 312 8.87 4.10 -3.99
CA GLY A 312 8.97 3.67 -2.59
C GLY A 312 7.62 3.44 -1.87
N PHE A 313 7.67 3.39 -0.54
CA PHE A 313 6.53 3.07 0.33
C PHE A 313 5.59 4.27 0.55
N VAL A 314 4.28 4.09 0.33
CA VAL A 314 3.27 5.15 0.47
C VAL A 314 1.95 4.67 1.11
N ASP A 315 1.13 5.64 1.57
CA ASP A 315 -0.25 5.49 2.06
C ASP A 315 -0.48 4.56 3.28
N LEU A 316 0.51 4.35 4.16
CA LEU A 316 0.29 3.57 5.39
C LEU A 316 -0.84 4.14 6.26
N ASN A 317 -1.83 3.30 6.58
CA ASN A 317 -3.12 3.64 7.22
C ASN A 317 -4.12 4.44 6.37
N GLU A 318 -3.76 4.92 5.18
CA GLU A 318 -4.65 5.70 4.30
C GLU A 318 -5.26 4.84 3.18
N SER A 319 -4.46 3.92 2.64
CA SER A 319 -4.82 3.00 1.58
C SER A 319 -4.33 1.57 1.86
N THR A 320 -4.90 0.61 1.12
CA THR A 320 -4.34 -0.73 0.94
C THR A 320 -4.73 -1.24 -0.44
N CYS A 321 -3.77 -1.85 -1.13
CA CYS A 321 -3.97 -2.47 -2.43
C CYS A 321 -3.50 -3.94 -2.38
N TRP A 322 -4.12 -4.80 -3.17
CA TRP A 322 -3.76 -6.21 -3.31
C TRP A 322 -3.90 -6.65 -4.76
N HIS A 323 -3.00 -7.50 -5.21
CA HIS A 323 -3.09 -8.15 -6.52
C HIS A 323 -4.18 -9.22 -6.51
N TYR A 324 -4.84 -9.41 -7.65
CA TYR A 324 -5.62 -10.61 -7.95
C TYR A 324 -4.76 -11.59 -8.79
N PRO A 325 -5.04 -12.91 -8.76
CA PRO A 325 -4.30 -13.92 -9.52
C PRO A 325 -4.67 -13.95 -11.01
N VAL A 326 -4.71 -12.78 -11.65
CA VAL A 326 -5.05 -12.59 -13.07
C VAL A 326 -4.32 -11.37 -13.65
N GLU A 327 -3.89 -11.52 -14.89
CA GLU A 327 -3.24 -10.44 -15.66
C GLU A 327 -4.28 -9.40 -16.14
N SER A 328 -3.82 -8.19 -16.46
CA SER A 328 -4.67 -7.16 -17.05
C SER A 328 -5.09 -7.54 -18.47
N SER A 329 -6.30 -7.16 -18.89
CA SER A 329 -6.73 -7.23 -20.30
C SER A 329 -5.97 -6.27 -21.22
N ASP A 330 -5.49 -5.16 -20.66
CA ASP A 330 -5.01 -4.01 -21.43
C ASP A 330 -3.49 -4.09 -21.65
N ASP A 331 -2.77 -4.55 -20.63
CA ASP A 331 -1.34 -4.86 -20.69
C ASP A 331 -1.01 -6.08 -19.81
N PRO A 332 -1.26 -7.31 -20.29
CA PRO A 332 -1.02 -8.53 -19.52
C PRO A 332 0.46 -8.79 -19.22
N SER A 333 1.37 -8.17 -19.98
CA SER A 333 2.81 -8.39 -19.81
C SER A 333 3.31 -7.77 -18.51
N ILE A 334 3.01 -6.49 -18.28
CA ILE A 334 3.50 -5.74 -17.12
C ILE A 334 2.43 -5.41 -16.08
N ARG A 335 1.14 -5.68 -16.33
CA ARG A 335 0.05 -5.37 -15.39
C ARG A 335 -0.79 -6.58 -14.99
N SER A 336 -1.23 -6.54 -13.73
CA SER A 336 -2.21 -7.44 -13.11
C SER A 336 -3.47 -6.66 -12.75
N MET A 337 -4.59 -7.34 -12.52
CA MET A 337 -5.75 -6.70 -11.90
C MET A 337 -5.55 -6.65 -10.39
N SER A 338 -5.97 -5.55 -9.76
CA SER A 338 -5.88 -5.35 -8.30
C SER A 338 -7.19 -4.84 -7.70
N GLY A 339 -7.35 -5.06 -6.39
CA GLY A 339 -8.35 -4.37 -5.58
C GLY A 339 -7.72 -3.27 -4.72
N LEU A 340 -8.43 -2.16 -4.54
CA LEU A 340 -8.04 -1.04 -3.69
C LEU A 340 -9.12 -0.72 -2.67
N GLN A 341 -8.70 -0.40 -1.44
CA GLN A 341 -9.52 0.36 -0.52
C GLN A 341 -8.73 1.52 0.10
N MET A 342 -9.34 2.70 0.11
CA MET A 342 -8.93 3.87 0.89
C MET A 342 -9.89 4.07 2.07
N THR A 343 -9.49 4.89 3.05
CA THR A 343 -10.37 5.26 4.18
C THR A 343 -11.73 5.87 3.74
N SER A 344 -11.75 6.55 2.59
CA SER A 344 -12.92 7.21 1.98
C SER A 344 -13.80 6.31 1.11
N ASN A 345 -13.32 5.15 0.63
CA ASN A 345 -14.01 4.37 -0.41
C ASN A 345 -15.35 3.81 0.07
N THR A 346 -16.39 3.98 -0.77
CA THR A 346 -17.77 3.50 -0.54
C THR A 346 -18.17 2.36 -1.48
N TYR A 347 -17.34 2.02 -2.47
CA TYR A 347 -17.56 0.97 -3.46
C TYR A 347 -16.33 0.07 -3.62
N ASN A 348 -16.52 -1.10 -4.22
CA ASN A 348 -15.44 -2.02 -4.58
C ASN A 348 -14.77 -1.53 -5.87
N SER A 349 -13.46 -1.34 -5.84
CA SER A 349 -12.66 -0.85 -6.96
C SER A 349 -11.80 -1.98 -7.51
N ILE A 350 -11.87 -2.20 -8.82
CA ILE A 350 -10.97 -3.07 -9.56
C ILE A 350 -10.37 -2.28 -10.72
N TYR A 351 -9.05 -2.36 -10.88
CA TYR A 351 -8.30 -1.67 -11.93
C TYR A 351 -6.93 -2.37 -12.15
N PRO A 352 -6.22 -2.09 -13.27
CA PRO A 352 -4.91 -2.67 -13.49
C PRO A 352 -3.77 -1.88 -12.82
N VAL A 353 -2.77 -2.58 -12.30
CA VAL A 353 -1.54 -2.05 -11.66
C VAL A 353 -0.30 -2.72 -12.23
N ARG A 354 0.86 -2.07 -12.11
CA ARG A 354 2.15 -2.70 -12.42
C ARG A 354 2.38 -3.93 -11.55
N LYS A 355 2.84 -5.01 -12.17
CA LYS A 355 3.18 -6.28 -11.48
C LYS A 355 4.35 -6.13 -10.51
N THR A 356 5.24 -5.15 -10.74
CA THR A 356 6.37 -4.80 -9.87
C THR A 356 5.95 -4.09 -8.57
N ASN A 357 4.68 -3.70 -8.41
CA ASN A 357 4.22 -3.04 -7.19
C ASN A 357 4.11 -4.06 -6.05
N GLY A 358 4.71 -3.75 -4.90
CA GLY A 358 4.66 -4.58 -3.69
C GLY A 358 3.34 -4.37 -2.94
N LEU A 359 2.43 -5.35 -3.04
CA LEU A 359 1.07 -5.25 -2.51
C LEU A 359 0.77 -6.29 -1.43
N SER A 360 -0.28 -6.05 -0.63
CA SER A 360 -0.71 -6.97 0.42
C SER A 360 -1.33 -8.25 -0.16
N VAL A 361 -1.18 -9.38 0.55
CA VAL A 361 -1.72 -10.68 0.11
C VAL A 361 -2.73 -11.22 1.13
N ARG A 362 -3.84 -11.76 0.62
CA ARG A 362 -4.88 -12.45 1.39
C ARG A 362 -5.18 -13.81 0.74
N CYS A 363 -5.45 -14.79 1.59
CA CYS A 363 -5.69 -16.17 1.17
C CYS A 363 -7.07 -16.65 1.60
N VAL A 364 -7.66 -17.50 0.75
CA VAL A 364 -8.95 -18.18 0.92
C VAL A 364 -8.70 -19.68 0.97
N MET A 365 -9.37 -20.40 1.86
CA MET A 365 -9.27 -21.87 1.93
C MET A 365 -9.93 -22.48 0.70
N VAL A 366 -9.28 -23.46 0.07
CA VAL A 366 -9.87 -24.20 -1.05
C VAL A 366 -11.01 -25.05 -0.51
N GLU A 367 -12.21 -24.90 -1.08
CA GLU A 367 -13.32 -25.79 -0.76
C GLU A 367 -13.04 -27.17 -1.38
N THR A 368 -12.80 -28.17 -0.51
CA THR A 368 -12.83 -29.58 -0.92
C THR A 368 -14.28 -30.02 -1.03
N GLU A 369 -14.73 -30.36 -2.24
CA GLU A 369 -15.95 -31.14 -2.40
C GLU A 369 -15.71 -32.53 -1.74
N GLU A 370 -16.45 -32.83 -0.66
CA GLU A 370 -16.46 -34.14 0.03
C GLU A 370 -17.39 -35.15 -0.66
#